data_AF-S5LW05-F1
#
_entry.id   AF-S5LW05-F1
#
_cell.length_a   1.000
_cell.length_b   1.000
_cell.length_c   1.000
_cell.angle_alpha   90.00
_cell.angle_beta   90.00
_cell.angle_gamma   90.00
#
_symmetry.space_group_name_H-M   'P 1'
#
loop_
_entity.id
_entity.type
_entity.pdbx_description
1 polymer ?
#
loop_
_entity_poly.entity_id
_entity_poly.type
_entity_poly.pdbx_seq_one_letter_code
_entity_poly.pdbx_strand_id
1 'polypeptide(L)'
;MKTLIFSKTVFKVLNFRLPLEVVLIIFAIIAIISLSIYFSILFRRNRKFFFEKEQVSANEFKRLEKFEEERNNFELEIAKIRKIQRDKRK
;
A
#
# COMPACT_ATOMS: atom_id res chain seq x y z
N MET A 1 9.52 -29.62 29.21
CA MET A 1 9.03 -28.95 27.97
C MET A 1 9.25 -29.84 26.76
N LYS A 2 8.30 -30.72 26.48
CA LYS A 2 8.11 -31.55 25.28
C LYS A 2 6.89 -32.45 25.61
N THR A 3 6.10 -32.84 24.60
CA THR A 3 5.00 -33.83 24.66
C THR A 3 3.64 -33.42 25.29
N LEU A 4 2.94 -32.42 24.74
CA LEU A 4 1.49 -32.26 25.01
C LEU A 4 0.60 -32.11 23.76
N ILE A 5 1.12 -32.13 22.53
CA ILE A 5 0.33 -31.69 21.35
C ILE A 5 -0.19 -32.85 20.47
N PHE A 6 0.36 -34.07 20.58
CA PHE A 6 -0.12 -35.20 19.76
C PHE A 6 -1.26 -35.97 20.43
N SER A 7 -2.40 -35.32 20.64
CA SER A 7 -3.66 -36.05 20.82
C SER A 7 -4.03 -36.64 19.45
N LYS A 8 -4.14 -37.97 19.34
CA LYS A 8 -4.62 -38.69 18.14
C LYS A 8 -6.12 -38.49 17.94
N THR A 9 -6.55 -37.24 17.91
CA THR A 9 -7.93 -36.85 17.65
C THR A 9 -8.16 -36.92 16.15
N VAL A 10 -8.93 -37.92 15.73
CA VAL A 10 -9.26 -38.18 14.33
C VAL A 10 -10.74 -37.86 14.12
N PHE A 11 -11.03 -36.88 13.27
CA PHE A 11 -12.39 -36.55 12.87
C PHE A 11 -12.81 -37.49 11.74
N LYS A 12 -13.93 -38.19 11.92
CA LYS A 12 -14.51 -39.04 10.89
C LYS A 12 -15.69 -38.32 10.26
N VAL A 13 -15.61 -37.99 8.97
CA VAL A 13 -16.71 -37.39 8.20
C VAL A 13 -17.08 -38.37 7.10
N LEU A 14 -18.25 -38.99 7.20
CA LEU A 14 -18.71 -40.11 6.37
C LEU A 14 -17.66 -41.25 6.28
N ASN A 15 -16.80 -41.21 5.26
CA ASN A 15 -15.73 -42.18 4.96
C ASN A 15 -14.32 -41.61 5.10
N PHE A 16 -14.18 -40.31 5.32
CA PHE A 16 -12.88 -39.63 5.42
C PHE A 16 -12.43 -39.51 6.87
N ARG A 17 -11.16 -39.83 7.13
CA ARG A 17 -10.50 -39.61 8.41
C ARG A 17 -9.56 -38.42 8.30
N LEU A 18 -9.88 -37.33 8.98
CA LEU A 18 -9.09 -36.12 9.00
C LEU A 18 -8.40 -35.99 10.37
N PRO A 19 -7.05 -35.97 10.41
CA PRO A 19 -6.35 -35.70 11.65
C PRO A 19 -6.53 -34.23 12.04
N LEU A 20 -6.66 -33.96 13.34
CA LEU A 20 -6.82 -32.60 13.89
C LEU A 20 -5.74 -31.63 13.39
N GLU A 21 -4.51 -32.10 13.22
CA GLU A 21 -3.37 -31.31 12.73
C GLU A 21 -3.66 -30.65 11.38
N VAL A 22 -4.26 -31.40 10.44
CA VAL A 22 -4.59 -30.88 9.11
C VAL A 22 -5.65 -29.78 9.21
N VAL A 23 -6.65 -29.95 10.07
CA VAL A 23 -7.69 -28.94 10.31
C VAL A 23 -7.07 -27.68 10.90
N LEU A 24 -6.22 -27.82 11.93
CA LEU A 24 -5.55 -26.69 12.57
C LEU A 24 -4.65 -25.92 11.60
N ILE A 25 -3.93 -26.61 10.72
CA ILE A 25 -3.10 -25.98 9.68
C ILE A 25 -3.97 -25.14 8.74
N ILE A 26 -5.10 -25.68 8.28
CA ILE A 26 -6.01 -24.96 7.37
C ILE A 26 -6.54 -23.70 8.04
N PHE A 27 -7.02 -23.80 9.28
CA PHE A 27 -7.51 -22.63 10.02
C PHE A 27 -6.40 -21.61 10.31
N ALA A 28 -5.19 -22.07 10.62
CA ALA A 28 -4.05 -21.19 10.82
C ALA A 28 -3.70 -20.41 9.54
N ILE A 29 -3.72 -21.06 8.37
CA ILE A 29 -3.49 -20.41 7.07
C ILE A 29 -4.55 -19.34 6.81
N ILE A 30 -5.83 -19.66 7.02
CA ILE A 30 -6.93 -18.70 6.85
C ILE A 30 -6.78 -17.49 7.78
N ALA A 31 -6.41 -17.72 9.04
CA ALA A 31 -6.16 -16.67 10.01
C ALA A 31 -4.98 -15.76 9.62
N ILE A 32 -3.89 -16.33 9.10
CA ILE A 32 -2.72 -15.55 8.63
C ILE A 32 -3.10 -14.69 7.43
N ILE A 33 -3.86 -15.23 6.47
CA ILE A 33 -4.28 -14.50 5.27
C ILE A 33 -5.19 -13.33 5.66
N SER A 34 -6.20 -13.57 6.52
CA SER A 34 -7.12 -12.52 6.95
C SER A 34 -6.40 -11.43 7.74
N LEU A 35 -5.47 -11.80 8.62
CA LEU A 35 -4.65 -10.87 9.39
C LEU A 35 -3.72 -10.05 8.48
N SER A 36 -3.12 -10.67 7.47
CA SER A 36 -2.28 -9.98 6.49
C SER A 36 -3.07 -8.96 5.68
N ILE A 37 -4.29 -9.30 5.24
CA ILE A 37 -5.19 -8.36 4.55
C ILE A 37 -5.55 -7.20 5.47
N TYR A 38 -5.89 -7.47 6.72
CA TYR A 38 -6.21 -6.44 7.72
C TYR A 38 -5.04 -5.46 7.90
N PHE A 39 -3.83 -5.97 8.12
CA PHE A 39 -2.64 -5.12 8.23
C PHE A 39 -2.35 -4.37 6.94
N SER A 40 -2.46 -5.01 5.77
CA SER A 40 -2.25 -4.34 4.48
C SER A 40 -3.20 -3.16 4.28
N ILE A 41 -4.47 -3.30 4.66
CA ILE A 41 -5.45 -2.20 4.64
C ILE A 41 -5.06 -1.11 5.66
N LEU A 42 -4.70 -1.50 6.88
CA LEU A 42 -4.30 -0.57 7.93
C LEU A 42 -3.09 0.27 7.54
N PHE A 43 -2.05 -0.36 6.97
CA PHE A 43 -0.84 0.33 6.51
C PHE A 43 -1.06 1.15 5.23
N ARG A 44 -1.96 0.72 4.33
CA ARG A 44 -2.37 1.56 3.19
C ARG A 44 -3.11 2.82 3.63
N ARG A 45 -3.94 2.72 4.68
CA ARG A 45 -4.71 3.87 5.21
C ARG A 45 -3.84 4.84 6.01
N ASN A 46 -2.75 4.38 6.60
CA ASN A 46 -1.84 5.19 7.42
C ASN A 46 -0.62 5.77 6.67
N ARG A 47 -0.57 5.73 5.33
CA ARG A 47 0.47 6.47 4.61
C ARG A 47 0.23 7.97 4.80
N LYS A 48 1.05 8.58 5.66
CA LYS A 48 1.12 10.02 5.84
C LYS A 48 1.96 10.58 4.69
N PHE A 49 1.37 11.40 3.83
CA PHE A 49 2.11 12.12 2.80
C PHE A 49 2.50 13.47 3.38
N PHE A 50 3.74 13.88 3.17
CA PHE A 50 4.26 15.16 3.64
C PHE A 50 4.60 16.03 2.44
N PHE A 51 4.07 17.24 2.40
CA PHE A 51 4.38 18.26 1.40
C PHE A 51 4.65 19.56 2.15
N GLU A 52 5.82 20.18 1.92
CA GLU A 52 6.25 21.43 2.60
C GLU A 52 6.07 21.47 4.14
N LYS A 53 6.24 20.32 4.81
CA LYS A 53 6.09 20.10 6.28
C LYS A 53 4.66 19.96 6.79
N GLU A 54 3.65 19.97 5.93
CA GLU A 54 2.26 19.66 6.28
C GLU A 54 1.89 18.22 5.93
N GLN A 55 1.05 17.61 6.76
CA GLN A 55 0.54 16.26 6.52
C GLN A 55 -0.66 16.34 5.59
N VAL A 56 -0.47 15.96 4.33
CA VAL A 56 -1.50 15.99 3.29
C VAL A 56 -2.00 14.58 2.96
N SER A 57 -3.22 14.48 2.44
CA SER A 57 -3.75 13.21 1.97
C SER A 57 -3.05 12.77 0.66
N ALA A 58 -3.13 11.48 0.33
CA ALA A 58 -2.55 10.93 -0.90
C ALA A 58 -3.04 11.64 -2.18
N ASN A 59 -4.31 12.05 -2.19
CA ASN A 59 -4.94 12.69 -3.33
C ASN A 59 -4.50 14.15 -3.47
N GLU A 60 -4.38 14.86 -2.34
CA GLU A 60 -3.87 16.23 -2.31
C GLU A 60 -2.40 16.28 -2.70
N PHE A 61 -1.57 15.35 -2.23
CA PHE A 61 -0.16 15.25 -2.62
C PHE A 61 0.01 15.16 -4.14
N LYS A 62 -0.73 14.23 -4.79
CA LYS A 62 -0.68 14.08 -6.25
C LYS A 62 -1.15 15.33 -7.00
N ARG A 63 -2.15 16.02 -6.45
CA ARG A 63 -2.65 17.26 -7.04
C ARG A 63 -1.61 18.39 -6.92
N LEU A 64 -0.94 18.51 -5.77
CA LEU A 64 0.12 19.49 -5.53
C LEU A 64 1.35 19.22 -6.42
N GLU A 65 1.78 17.97 -6.52
CA GLU A 65 2.86 17.55 -7.42
C GLU A 65 2.57 17.93 -8.87
N LYS A 66 1.34 17.69 -9.34
CA LYS A 66 0.92 18.10 -10.69
C LYS A 66 0.94 19.63 -10.87
N PHE A 67 0.55 20.40 -9.86
CA PHE A 67 0.61 21.86 -9.92
C PHE A 67 2.04 22.39 -10.00
N GLU A 68 3.01 21.78 -9.29
CA GLU A 68 4.42 22.17 -9.41
C GLU A 68 4.96 21.92 -10.82
N GLU A 69 4.61 20.79 -11.42
CA GLU A 69 5.01 20.46 -12.78
C GLU A 69 4.44 21.48 -13.80
N GLU A 70 3.15 21.80 -13.70
CA GLU A 70 2.49 22.80 -14.55
C GLU A 70 3.11 24.20 -14.38
N ARG A 71 3.44 24.59 -13.13
CA ARG A 71 4.14 25.85 -12.85
C ARG A 71 5.52 25.90 -13.50
N ASN A 72 6.31 24.84 -13.37
CA ASN A 72 7.65 24.77 -13.95
C ASN A 72 7.59 24.87 -15.48
N ASN A 73 6.62 24.19 -16.11
CA ASN A 73 6.40 24.28 -17.55
C ASN A 73 6.04 25.71 -17.99
N PHE A 74 5.17 26.38 -17.23
CA PHE A 74 4.81 27.77 -17.49
C PHE A 74 6.01 28.72 -17.37
N GLU A 75 6.85 28.55 -16.34
CA GLU A 75 8.07 29.34 -16.17
C GLU A 75 9.05 29.15 -17.33
N LEU A 76 9.19 27.93 -17.85
CA LEU A 76 9.99 27.63 -19.04
C LEU A 76 9.44 28.31 -20.31
N GLU A 77 8.12 28.33 -20.49
CA GLU A 77 7.50 29.02 -21.63
C GLU A 77 7.70 30.54 -21.55
N ILE A 78 7.52 31.14 -20.38
CA ILE A 78 7.81 32.56 -20.13
C ILE A 78 9.26 32.86 -20.49
N ALA A 79 10.21 32.01 -20.07
CA ALA A 79 11.62 32.19 -20.39
C ALA A 79 11.89 32.16 -21.90
N LYS A 80 11.24 31.24 -22.64
CA LYS A 80 11.32 31.19 -24.11
C LYS A 80 10.79 32.46 -24.76
N ILE A 81 9.63 32.96 -24.32
CA ILE A 81 9.03 34.21 -24.84
C ILE A 81 9.97 35.40 -24.59
N ARG A 82 10.52 35.51 -23.37
CA ARG A 82 11.48 36.58 -23.03
C ARG A 82 12.72 36.55 -23.91
N LYS A 83 13.23 35.36 -24.25
CA LYS A 83 14.36 35.19 -25.17
C LYS A 83 14.01 35.70 -26.57
N ILE A 84 12.87 35.27 -27.13
CA ILE A 84 12.39 35.70 -28.45
C ILE A 84 12.22 37.24 -28.51
N GLN A 85 11.67 37.85 -27.46
CA GLN A 85 11.51 39.30 -27.39
C GLN A 85 12.84 40.05 -27.34
N ARG A 86 13.84 39.50 -26.64
CA ARG A 86 15.19 40.07 -26.61
C ARG A 86 15.86 40.00 -27.98
N ASP A 87 15.71 38.87 -28.67
CA ASP A 87 16.30 38.66 -29.99
C ASP A 87 15.64 39.54 -31.06
N LYS A 88 14.33 39.84 -30.95
CA LYS A 88 13.62 40.80 -31.82
C LYS A 88 14.00 42.27 -31.62
N ARG A 89 14.62 42.62 -30.48
CA ARG A 89 15.04 43.99 -30.16
C ARG A 89 16.52 44.26 -30.49
N LYS A 90 17.28 43.23 -30.88
CA LYS A 90 18.61 43.36 -31.47
C LYS A 90 18.50 43.52 -32.98
#